data_AF-A0A945K394-F1
#
_entry.id   AF-A0A945K394-F1
#
_cell.length_a   1.000
_cell.length_b   1.000
_cell.length_c   1.000
_cell.angle_alpha   90.00
_cell.angle_beta   90.00
_cell.angle_gamma   90.00
#
_symmetry.space_group_name_H-M   'P 1'
#
loop_
_entity.id
_entity.type
_entity.pdbx_description
1 polymer ?
#
loop_
_entity_poly.entity_id
_entity_poly.type
_entity_poly.pdbx_seq_one_letter_code
_entity_poly.pdbx_strand_id
1 'polypeptide(L)'
;EVYRYDGGTTWTKSKQLDTTPDVKYRRVWSMAVFKGKLFCGTLPSGHVHSLEVGKSVTYDVALESGWRHLAGVRRGSRLELFVDGKLVRWSSDLGDQAWDLSNDQPLRIGMGPHDGFKGKMRDIQLHRRALTAEEISQTYEAGA
;
A
#
# COMPACT_ATOMS: atom_id res chain seq x y z
N GLU A 1 -21.35 -8.39 -2.50
CA GLU A 1 -20.71 -8.15 -1.19
C GLU A 1 -19.21 -8.15 -1.37
N VAL A 2 -18.44 -7.58 -0.44
CA VAL A 2 -16.98 -7.60 -0.46
C VAL A 2 -16.48 -8.30 0.80
N TYR A 3 -15.55 -9.23 0.61
CA TYR A 3 -14.92 -10.03 1.66
C TYR A 3 -13.41 -9.83 1.62
N ARG A 4 -12.78 -9.81 2.79
CA ARG A 4 -11.32 -9.87 2.96
C ARG A 4 -10.93 -11.32 3.22
N TYR A 5 -9.93 -11.80 2.48
CA TYR A 5 -9.31 -13.09 2.74
C TYR A 5 -8.34 -12.97 3.93
N ASP A 6 -8.51 -13.81 4.95
CA ASP A 6 -7.65 -13.81 6.14
C ASP A 6 -6.72 -15.05 6.20
N GLY A 7 -6.70 -15.86 5.14
CA GLY A 7 -5.86 -17.06 5.05
C GLY A 7 -6.63 -18.38 5.19
N GLY A 8 -6.08 -19.45 4.60
CA GLY A 8 -6.67 -20.79 4.61
C GLY A 8 -8.08 -20.81 4.00
N THR A 9 -9.08 -21.08 4.83
CA THR A 9 -10.51 -21.06 4.46
C THR A 9 -11.26 -19.88 5.07
N THR A 10 -10.56 -18.94 5.69
CA THR A 10 -11.15 -17.85 6.48
C THR A 10 -11.37 -16.60 5.63
N TRP A 11 -12.59 -16.08 5.70
CA TRP A 11 -13.01 -14.87 5.00
C TRP A 11 -13.84 -13.99 5.94
N THR A 12 -13.46 -12.71 6.06
CA THR A 12 -14.23 -11.71 6.82
C THR A 12 -15.07 -10.87 5.87
N LYS A 13 -16.39 -10.81 6.10
CA LYS A 13 -17.29 -9.90 5.36
C LYS A 13 -16.95 -8.46 5.70
N SER A 14 -16.48 -7.68 4.73
CA SER A 14 -16.17 -6.27 4.92
C SER A 14 -17.43 -5.41 4.81
N LYS A 15 -18.18 -5.53 3.70
CA LYS A 15 -19.41 -4.76 3.48
C LYS A 15 -20.25 -5.32 2.34
N GLN A 16 -21.57 -5.15 2.42
CA GLN A 16 -22.44 -5.18 1.25
C GLN A 16 -22.51 -3.78 0.64
N LEU A 17 -21.92 -3.58 -0.55
CA LEU A 17 -21.78 -2.26 -1.15
C LEU A 17 -23.06 -1.72 -1.79
N ASP A 18 -23.94 -2.59 -2.30
CA ASP A 18 -25.19 -2.18 -2.94
C ASP A 18 -26.38 -2.86 -2.25
N THR A 19 -27.37 -2.06 -1.89
CA THR A 19 -28.62 -2.47 -1.22
C THR A 19 -29.87 -2.03 -1.99
N THR A 20 -29.74 -1.64 -3.27
CA THR A 20 -30.87 -1.17 -4.10
C THR A 20 -32.01 -2.19 -4.05
N PRO A 21 -33.25 -1.84 -3.67
CA PRO A 21 -34.35 -2.80 -3.58
C PRO A 21 -34.81 -3.24 -4.99
N ASP A 22 -35.59 -4.33 -5.05
CA ASP A 22 -36.35 -4.76 -6.25
C ASP A 22 -35.54 -4.99 -7.54
N VAL A 23 -34.25 -5.29 -7.41
CA VAL A 23 -33.36 -5.60 -8.54
C VAL A 23 -32.88 -7.04 -8.50
N LYS A 24 -32.91 -7.69 -9.66
CA LYS A 24 -32.49 -9.10 -9.80
C LYS A 24 -30.99 -9.31 -9.56
N TYR A 25 -30.17 -8.35 -9.99
CA TYR A 25 -28.71 -8.45 -9.88
C TYR A 25 -28.11 -7.18 -9.29
N ARG A 26 -27.17 -7.37 -8.37
CA ARG A 26 -26.27 -6.33 -7.85
C ARG A 26 -24.84 -6.76 -8.11
N ARG A 27 -23.98 -5.85 -8.55
CA ARG A 27 -22.60 -6.17 -8.92
C ARG A 27 -21.66 -5.09 -8.45
N VAL A 28 -20.45 -5.52 -8.11
CA VAL A 28 -19.28 -4.65 -8.15
C VAL A 28 -18.72 -4.78 -9.56
N TRP A 29 -18.85 -3.74 -10.36
CA TRP A 29 -18.50 -3.78 -11.78
C TRP A 29 -17.00 -3.62 -12.01
N SER A 30 -16.37 -2.72 -11.26
CA SER A 30 -14.92 -2.53 -11.29
C SER A 30 -14.36 -2.45 -9.87
N MET A 31 -13.16 -2.98 -9.71
CA MET A 31 -12.34 -2.83 -8.52
C MET A 31 -10.94 -2.40 -8.94
N ALA A 32 -10.40 -1.38 -8.29
CA ALA A 32 -9.05 -0.89 -8.58
C ALA A 32 -8.38 -0.41 -7.30
N VAL A 33 -7.07 -0.63 -7.18
CA VAL A 33 -6.25 -0.03 -6.12
C VAL A 33 -5.64 1.25 -6.67
N PHE A 34 -5.81 2.36 -5.96
CA PHE A 34 -5.25 3.64 -6.34
C PHE A 34 -4.96 4.49 -5.09
N LYS A 35 -3.81 5.16 -5.04
CA LYS A 35 -3.40 6.01 -3.89
C LYS A 35 -3.57 5.31 -2.54
N GLY A 36 -3.22 4.02 -2.48
CA GLY A 36 -3.32 3.23 -1.25
C GLY A 36 -4.73 2.82 -0.83
N LYS A 37 -5.75 3.02 -1.68
CA LYS A 37 -7.15 2.68 -1.41
C LYS A 37 -7.70 1.71 -2.44
N LEU A 38 -8.58 0.82 -2.00
CA LEU A 38 -9.39 -0.01 -2.86
C LEU A 38 -10.66 0.75 -3.24
N PHE A 39 -10.88 0.98 -4.53
CA PHE A 39 -12.10 1.56 -5.07
C PHE A 39 -13.00 0.48 -5.67
N CYS A 40 -14.32 0.64 -5.50
CA CYS A 40 -15.33 -0.28 -6.00
C CYS A 40 -16.49 0.51 -6.63
N GLY A 41 -16.76 0.29 -7.92
CA GLY A 41 -17.95 0.81 -8.59
C GLY A 41 -19.10 -0.19 -8.54
N THR A 42 -20.32 0.27 -8.26
CA THR A 42 -21.50 -0.59 -8.06
C THR A 42 -22.56 -0.42 -9.16
N LEU A 43 -23.28 -1.50 -9.44
CA LEU A 43 -24.47 -1.52 -10.31
C LEU A 43 -25.60 -2.24 -9.54
N PRO A 44 -26.84 -1.72 -9.53
CA PRO A 44 -27.34 -0.59 -10.32
C PRO A 44 -27.21 0.79 -9.66
N SER A 45 -26.83 0.89 -8.38
CA SER A 45 -26.86 2.19 -7.69
C SER A 45 -25.89 3.24 -8.23
N GLY A 46 -24.85 2.83 -8.97
CA GLY A 46 -23.89 3.74 -9.59
C GLY A 46 -22.93 4.40 -8.59
N HIS A 47 -22.91 3.95 -7.33
CA HIS A 47 -22.01 4.50 -6.32
C HIS A 47 -20.58 4.00 -6.48
N VAL A 48 -19.63 4.89 -6.14
CA VAL A 48 -18.21 4.56 -5.97
C VAL A 48 -17.89 4.52 -4.49
N HIS A 49 -17.45 3.36 -4.01
CA HIS A 49 -16.95 3.20 -2.64
C HIS A 49 -15.43 3.18 -2.65
N SER A 50 -14.82 3.61 -1.54
CA SER A 50 -13.39 3.41 -1.29
C SER A 50 -13.17 2.80 0.10
N LEU A 51 -12.14 1.98 0.23
CA LEU A 51 -11.69 1.37 1.47
C LEU A 51 -10.18 1.58 1.61
N GLU A 52 -9.77 2.07 2.77
CA GLU A 52 -8.37 2.17 3.19
C GLU A 52 -8.21 1.29 4.43
N VAL A 53 -7.28 0.33 4.39
CA VAL A 53 -6.95 -0.54 5.52
C VAL A 53 -5.49 -0.31 5.88
N GLY A 54 -5.25 0.25 7.07
CA GLY A 54 -3.95 0.82 7.42
C GLY A 54 -3.61 2.04 6.55
N LYS A 55 -2.42 2.63 6.73
CA LYS A 55 -1.92 3.64 5.78
C LYS A 55 -0.86 3.05 4.89
N SER A 56 -0.83 3.55 3.67
CA SER A 56 0.22 3.27 2.72
C SER A 56 0.62 4.57 2.02
N VAL A 57 1.81 4.54 1.42
CA VAL A 57 2.31 5.56 0.50
C VAL A 57 2.65 4.86 -0.79
N THR A 58 2.17 5.41 -1.90
CA THR A 58 2.39 4.84 -3.23
C THR A 58 3.06 5.87 -4.12
N TYR A 59 3.84 5.38 -5.08
CA TYR A 59 4.37 6.17 -6.19
C TYR A 59 3.64 5.71 -7.44
N ASP A 60 2.52 6.38 -7.75
CA ASP A 60 1.55 5.95 -8.77
C ASP A 60 1.99 6.35 -10.20
N VAL A 61 3.29 6.30 -10.46
CA VAL A 61 3.89 6.54 -11.77
C VAL A 61 4.94 5.46 -12.04
N ALA A 62 5.15 5.14 -13.31
CA ALA A 62 6.19 4.18 -13.70
C ALA A 62 7.57 4.70 -13.25
N LEU A 63 8.34 3.85 -12.60
CA LEU A 63 9.76 4.10 -12.39
C LEU A 63 10.46 4.08 -13.76
N GLU A 64 11.41 4.98 -13.97
CA GLU A 64 12.25 4.92 -15.17
C GLU A 64 13.15 3.69 -15.11
N SER A 65 13.59 3.24 -16.28
CA SER A 65 14.48 2.09 -16.42
C SER A 65 15.81 2.27 -15.68
N GLY A 66 16.38 1.15 -15.22
CA GLY A 66 17.68 1.12 -14.56
C GLY A 66 17.57 0.85 -13.07
N TRP A 67 18.70 0.99 -12.36
CA TRP A 67 18.71 0.92 -10.91
C TRP A 67 18.06 2.18 -10.33
N ARG A 68 17.14 1.98 -9.39
CA ARG A 68 16.42 3.04 -8.69
C ARG A 68 16.57 2.84 -7.20
N HIS A 69 16.76 3.93 -6.47
CA HIS A 69 16.84 3.88 -5.02
C HIS A 69 15.46 4.18 -4.43
N LEU A 70 14.97 3.27 -3.59
CA LEU A 70 13.67 3.39 -2.92
C LEU A 70 13.89 3.32 -1.41
N ALA A 71 13.31 4.28 -0.67
CA ALA A 71 13.32 4.23 0.79
C ALA A 71 11.92 4.52 1.34
N GLY A 72 11.44 3.61 2.20
CA GLY A 72 10.25 3.82 3.01
C GLY A 72 10.66 4.16 4.44
N VAL A 73 10.13 5.25 4.99
CA VAL A 73 10.44 5.70 6.35
C VAL A 73 9.14 5.86 7.14
N ARG A 74 9.09 5.26 8.33
CA ARG A 74 8.06 5.57 9.33
C ARG A 74 8.64 6.58 10.32
N ARG A 75 8.15 7.82 10.26
CA ARG A 75 8.52 8.90 11.19
C ARG A 75 7.33 9.21 12.09
N GLY A 76 7.39 8.73 13.33
CA GLY A 76 6.27 8.82 14.27
C GLY A 76 5.00 8.20 13.68
N SER A 77 3.97 9.03 13.53
CA SER A 77 2.67 8.69 12.96
C SER A 77 2.59 8.90 11.43
N ARG A 78 3.70 9.07 10.71
CA ARG A 78 3.70 9.29 9.26
C ARG A 78 4.57 8.29 8.51
N LEU A 79 4.10 7.87 7.35
CA LEU A 79 4.88 7.16 6.36
C LEU A 79 5.40 8.14 5.31
N GLU A 80 6.65 7.99 4.92
CA GLU A 80 7.35 8.77 3.91
C GLU A 80 7.93 7.81 2.86
N LEU A 81 7.80 8.16 1.59
CA LEU A 81 8.39 7.42 0.47
C LEU A 81 9.35 8.32 -0.28
N PHE A 82 10.56 7.83 -0.47
CA PHE A 82 11.61 8.48 -1.23
C PHE A 82 11.95 7.65 -2.47
N VAL A 83 12.18 8.35 -3.58
CA VAL A 83 12.67 7.79 -4.85
C VAL A 83 13.89 8.61 -5.24
N ASP A 84 15.03 7.94 -5.45
CA ASP A 84 16.33 8.56 -5.80
C ASP A 84 16.71 9.72 -4.88
N GLY A 85 16.62 9.47 -3.57
CA GLY A 85 16.98 10.44 -2.54
C GLY A 85 15.92 11.50 -2.26
N LYS A 86 14.89 11.63 -3.09
CA LYS A 86 13.87 12.70 -2.98
C LYS A 86 12.59 12.19 -2.35
N LEU A 87 12.03 12.94 -1.40
CA LEU A 87 10.70 12.66 -0.84
C LEU A 87 9.63 12.88 -1.92
N VAL A 88 8.91 11.81 -2.30
CA VAL A 88 7.88 11.87 -3.35
C VAL A 88 6.45 11.79 -2.81
N ARG A 89 6.26 11.16 -1.66
CA ARG A 89 4.93 10.93 -1.07
C ARG A 89 5.03 10.80 0.44
N TRP A 90 3.93 11.16 1.10
CA TRP A 90 3.72 10.85 2.50
C TRP A 90 2.26 10.53 2.80
N SER A 91 2.03 9.81 3.90
CA SER A 91 0.69 9.50 4.38
C SER A 91 0.09 10.67 5.15
N SER A 92 -1.24 10.64 5.31
CA SER A 92 -1.86 11.35 6.44
C SER A 92 -1.31 10.83 7.77
N ASP A 93 -1.52 11.61 8.83
CA ASP A 93 -1.23 11.17 10.19
C ASP A 93 -1.95 9.84 10.48
N LEU A 94 -1.20 8.88 11.03
CA LEU A 94 -1.67 7.57 11.47
C LEU A 94 -2.55 7.67 12.73
N GLY A 95 -2.57 8.83 13.40
CA GLY A 95 -3.21 9.07 14.69
C GLY A 95 -2.44 8.42 15.84
N ASP A 96 -3.00 8.56 17.06
CA ASP A 96 -2.44 7.97 18.28
C ASP A 96 -2.58 6.44 18.34
N GLN A 97 -3.32 5.84 17.40
CA GLN A 97 -3.26 4.41 17.21
C GLN A 97 -1.92 4.08 16.55
N ALA A 98 -0.92 3.87 17.40
CA ALA A 98 0.29 3.17 17.00
C ALA A 98 -0.13 1.83 16.41
N TRP A 99 -0.11 1.74 15.09
CA TRP A 99 -0.28 0.48 14.39
C TRP A 99 0.90 -0.39 14.81
N ASP A 100 0.63 -1.28 15.75
CA ASP A 100 1.54 -2.34 16.13
C ASP A 100 1.69 -3.22 14.90
N LEU A 101 2.88 -3.18 14.30
CA LEU A 101 3.23 -4.00 13.16
C LEU A 101 3.78 -5.36 13.61
N SER A 102 3.85 -5.61 14.93
CA SER A 102 4.28 -6.88 15.48
C SER A 102 3.31 -7.97 15.04
N ASN A 103 3.86 -8.97 14.37
CA ASN A 103 3.14 -10.15 13.95
C ASN A 103 4.14 -11.31 13.84
N ASP A 104 3.63 -12.52 13.78
CA ASP A 104 4.41 -13.75 13.69
C ASP A 104 4.70 -14.17 12.23
N GLN A 105 4.29 -13.37 11.24
CA GLN A 105 4.50 -13.68 9.83
C GLN A 105 5.93 -13.33 9.41
N PRO A 106 6.53 -14.11 8.50
CA PRO A 106 7.87 -13.82 8.00
C PRO A 106 7.90 -12.52 7.19
N LEU A 107 8.94 -11.71 7.39
CA LEU A 107 9.24 -10.60 6.50
C LEU A 107 9.60 -11.15 5.11
N ARG A 108 8.82 -10.77 4.10
CA ARG A 108 9.09 -11.11 2.71
C ARG A 108 9.54 -9.87 1.96
N ILE A 109 10.56 -10.02 1.13
CA ILE A 109 11.08 -8.96 0.26
C ILE A 109 10.95 -9.43 -1.19
N GLY A 110 10.43 -8.56 -2.06
CA GLY A 110 10.18 -8.88 -3.47
C GLY A 110 8.94 -9.74 -3.73
N MET A 111 8.09 -9.96 -2.73
CA MET A 111 6.82 -10.70 -2.88
C MET A 111 5.68 -9.91 -2.26
N GLY A 112 4.58 -9.76 -3.00
CA GLY A 112 3.36 -9.10 -2.53
C GLY A 112 2.11 -9.95 -2.77
N PRO A 113 0.94 -9.48 -2.29
CA PRO A 113 -0.33 -10.20 -2.45
C PRO A 113 -0.83 -10.26 -3.91
N HIS A 114 -0.29 -9.43 -4.81
CA HIS A 114 -0.64 -9.44 -6.23
C HIS A 114 0.31 -10.33 -7.05
N ASP A 115 1.62 -10.09 -6.96
CA ASP A 115 2.65 -10.84 -7.69
C ASP A 115 4.02 -10.68 -6.99
N GLY A 116 5.00 -11.45 -7.43
CA GLY A 116 6.41 -11.23 -7.14
C GLY A 116 7.01 -10.10 -7.97
N PHE A 117 8.03 -9.42 -7.42
CA PHE A 117 8.78 -8.40 -8.12
C PHE A 117 9.64 -9.04 -9.23
N LYS A 118 9.39 -8.64 -10.48
CA LYS A 118 10.10 -9.13 -11.67
C LYS A 118 11.27 -8.20 -12.01
N GLY A 119 12.33 -8.25 -11.22
CA GLY A 119 13.51 -7.41 -11.41
C GLY A 119 14.68 -7.86 -10.55
N LYS A 120 15.70 -7.00 -10.44
CA LYS A 120 16.86 -7.21 -9.58
C LYS A 120 16.77 -6.27 -8.38
N MET A 121 17.18 -6.76 -7.21
CA MET A 121 17.30 -5.98 -5.98
C MET A 121 18.74 -6.09 -5.48
N ARG A 122 19.28 -5.01 -4.91
CA ARG A 122 20.60 -4.96 -4.27
C ARG A 122 20.56 -4.03 -3.07
N ASP A 123 21.55 -4.14 -2.19
CA ASP A 123 21.80 -3.22 -1.06
C ASP A 123 20.58 -2.99 -0.15
N ILE A 124 19.88 -4.08 0.17
CA ILE A 124 18.70 -4.04 1.04
C ILE A 124 19.14 -3.71 2.48
N GLN A 125 18.59 -2.64 3.03
CA GLN A 125 18.88 -2.17 4.39
C GLN A 125 17.62 -2.10 5.25
N LEU A 126 17.74 -2.45 6.53
CA LEU A 126 16.68 -2.31 7.52
C LEU A 126 17.22 -1.53 8.72
N HIS A 127 16.48 -0.50 9.12
CA HIS A 127 16.87 0.41 10.19
C HIS A 127 15.86 0.38 11.33
N ARG A 128 16.35 0.43 12.57
CA ARG A 128 15.49 0.50 13.78
C ARG A 128 15.04 1.93 14.11
N ARG A 129 15.37 2.90 13.25
CA ARG A 129 15.05 4.32 13.40
C ARG A 129 14.62 4.91 12.06
N ALA A 130 13.93 6.04 12.11
CA ALA A 130 13.69 6.85 10.93
C ALA A 130 14.99 7.50 10.45
N LEU A 131 15.40 7.27 9.21
CA LEU A 131 16.49 8.00 8.57
C LEU A 131 16.06 9.43 8.24
N THR A 132 16.99 10.38 8.23
CA THR A 132 16.73 11.75 7.75
C THR A 132 16.76 11.80 6.21
N ALA A 133 16.25 12.89 5.62
CA ALA A 133 16.29 13.07 4.17
C ALA A 133 17.75 13.11 3.65
N GLU A 134 18.66 13.71 4.43
CA GLU A 134 20.07 13.80 4.12
C GLU A 134 20.75 12.43 4.11
N GLU A 135 20.47 11.58 5.12
CA GLU A 135 21.00 10.21 5.17
C GLU A 135 20.53 9.36 3.98
N ILE A 136 19.28 9.56 3.55
CA ILE A 136 18.70 8.88 2.39
C ILE A 136 19.35 9.38 1.09
N SER A 137 19.59 10.69 0.97
CA SER A 137 20.30 11.27 -0.18
C SER A 137 21.73 10.76 -0.28
N GLN A 138 22.45 10.71 0.85
CA GLN A 138 23.82 10.17 0.90
C GLN A 138 23.86 8.69 0.53
N THR A 139 22.89 7.90 0.99
CA THR A 139 22.78 6.48 0.63
C THR A 139 22.53 6.30 -0.86
N TYR A 140 21.66 7.14 -1.44
CA TYR A 140 21.43 7.16 -2.88
C TYR A 140 22.71 7.51 -3.66
N GLU A 141 23.40 8.59 -3.28
CA GLU A 141 24.64 9.05 -3.94
C GLU A 141 25.77 8.03 -3.84
N ALA A 142 25.88 7.31 -2.72
CA ALA A 142 26.89 6.27 -2.54
C ALA A 142 26.62 4.99 -3.35
N GLY A 143 25.37 4.76 -3.76
CA GLY A 143 24.93 3.57 -4.50
C GLY A 143 24.58 3.80 -5.97
N ALA A 144 24.57 5.08 -6.40
CA ALA A 144 24.47 5.49 -7.80
C ALA A 144 25.75 5.13 -8.57
#